data_AF-A0A2K8VE61-F1
#
_entry.id   AF-A0A2K8VE61-F1
#
_cell.length_a   1.000
_cell.length_b   1.000
_cell.length_c   1.000
_cell.angle_alpha   90.00
_cell.angle_beta   90.00
_cell.angle_gamma   90.00
#
_symmetry.space_group_name_H-M   'P 1'
#
loop_
_entity.id
_entity.type
_entity.pdbx_description
1 polymer ?
#
loop_
_entity_poly.entity_id
_entity_poly.type
_entity_poly.pdbx_seq_one_letter_code
_entity_poly.pdbx_strand_id
1 'polypeptide(L)'
;MKKITLLLLLAFGIKTAFAECSMSGMSFFPETKEIGLNSKFIVQGYAYSQKTINSFKNRKVYLESESGELIELNLKEFYTGQMQLTQAIFYPTSELKPNTKYFLKYSDQTENEGREMKQYNREKKVREKVYWKTTDKKELETLNSNLNIEFEKTEVIHYGCGPSANAIFNVKNKSESEIWYKTEVVDLSTDNKNVFYIKE
;
A
#
# COMPACT_ATOMS: atom_id res chain seq x y z
N MET A 1 37.43 -39.84 19.43
CA MET A 1 37.58 -38.88 18.30
C MET A 1 36.29 -38.66 17.52
N LYS A 2 35.61 -39.70 17.00
CA LYS A 2 34.37 -39.54 16.19
C LYS A 2 33.26 -38.68 16.85
N LYS A 3 33.02 -38.83 18.16
CA LYS A 3 32.03 -38.04 18.90
C LYS A 3 32.39 -36.55 19.03
N ILE A 4 33.68 -36.24 19.13
CA ILE A 4 34.20 -34.85 19.19
C ILE A 4 34.11 -34.21 17.80
N THR A 5 34.44 -34.96 16.74
CA THR A 5 34.30 -34.49 15.35
C THR A 5 32.84 -34.20 14.99
N LEU A 6 31.90 -35.04 15.46
CA LEU A 6 30.45 -34.81 15.28
C LEU A 6 29.97 -33.57 16.04
N LEU A 7 30.45 -33.35 17.27
CA LEU A 7 30.11 -32.17 18.07
C LEU A 7 30.65 -30.88 17.43
N LEU A 8 31.87 -30.92 16.87
CA LEU A 8 32.43 -29.82 16.09
C LEU A 8 31.61 -29.54 14.83
N LEU A 9 31.24 -30.57 14.05
CA LEU A 9 30.40 -30.40 12.85
C LEU A 9 29.02 -29.79 13.17
N LEU A 10 28.43 -30.15 14.31
CA LEU A 10 27.17 -29.56 14.77
C LEU A 10 27.33 -28.11 15.24
N ALA A 11 28.41 -27.79 15.97
CA ALA A 11 28.66 -26.43 16.46
C ALA A 11 29.06 -25.46 15.33
N PHE A 12 29.89 -25.90 14.38
CA PHE A 12 30.34 -25.10 13.24
C PHE A 12 29.39 -25.15 12.03
N GLY A 13 28.42 -26.08 12.03
CA GLY A 13 27.41 -26.22 10.98
C GLY A 13 26.20 -25.28 11.13
N ILE A 14 26.04 -24.63 12.29
CA ILE A 14 24.95 -23.65 12.51
C ILE A 14 25.32 -22.36 11.78
N LYS A 15 25.02 -22.30 10.48
CA LYS A 15 24.95 -21.02 9.78
C LYS A 15 23.66 -20.32 10.21
N THR A 16 23.79 -19.21 10.93
CA THR A 16 22.67 -18.32 11.21
C THR A 16 22.15 -17.76 9.88
N ALA A 17 20.97 -18.22 9.45
CA ALA A 17 20.27 -17.65 8.32
C ALA A 17 19.58 -16.37 8.79
N PHE A 18 20.18 -15.22 8.46
CA PHE A 18 19.53 -13.93 8.65
C PHE A 18 18.68 -13.63 7.41
N ALA A 19 17.38 -13.38 7.61
CA ALA A 19 16.54 -12.81 6.56
C ALA A 19 16.78 -11.29 6.51
N GLU A 20 17.08 -10.75 5.34
CA GLU A 20 17.07 -9.29 5.13
C GLU A 20 15.61 -8.82 5.06
N CYS A 21 15.08 -8.36 6.19
CA CYS A 21 13.75 -7.79 6.27
C CYS A 21 13.78 -6.33 5.84
N SER A 22 12.88 -5.92 4.95
CA SER A 22 12.71 -4.51 4.66
C SER A 22 12.18 -3.80 5.90
N MET A 23 12.87 -2.76 6.38
CA MET A 23 12.46 -1.99 7.56
C MET A 23 11.62 -0.75 7.22
N SER A 24 11.32 -0.57 5.94
CA SER A 24 10.54 0.56 5.41
C SER A 24 9.92 0.17 4.08
N GLY A 25 8.76 0.72 3.76
CA GLY A 25 8.11 0.47 2.48
C GLY A 25 6.99 1.46 2.24
N MET A 26 6.86 1.91 0.99
CA MET A 26 5.78 2.79 0.56
C MET A 26 5.03 2.12 -0.59
N SER A 27 3.70 2.11 -0.49
CA SER A 27 2.80 1.67 -1.55
C SER A 27 1.82 2.79 -1.89
N PHE A 28 1.43 2.85 -3.16
CA PHE A 28 0.62 3.92 -3.71
C PHE A 28 -0.48 3.30 -4.54
N PHE A 29 -1.71 3.76 -4.32
CA PHE A 29 -2.90 3.25 -4.99
C PHE A 29 -3.67 4.40 -5.64
N PRO A 30 -4.26 4.20 -6.83
CA PRO A 30 -4.32 2.93 -7.57
C PRO A 30 -2.95 2.44 -8.04
N GLU A 31 -2.75 1.14 -8.11
CA GLU A 31 -1.52 0.56 -8.68
C GLU A 31 -1.49 0.79 -10.19
N THR A 32 -2.67 0.79 -10.82
CA THR A 32 -2.85 1.15 -12.22
C THR A 32 -2.38 2.59 -12.46
N LYS A 33 -1.70 2.81 -13.59
CA LYS A 33 -1.24 4.16 -13.97
C LYS A 33 -2.35 4.99 -14.60
N GLU A 34 -3.32 4.34 -15.21
CA GLU A 34 -4.50 5.00 -15.78
C GLU A 34 -5.58 5.13 -14.71
N ILE A 35 -6.11 6.34 -14.59
CA ILE A 35 -7.13 6.70 -13.60
C ILE A 35 -8.25 7.53 -14.25
N GLY A 36 -9.40 7.59 -13.58
CA GLY A 36 -10.50 8.48 -13.95
C GLY A 36 -10.27 9.91 -13.47
N LEU A 37 -11.20 10.81 -13.81
CA LEU A 37 -11.08 12.23 -13.48
C LEU A 37 -11.36 12.56 -12.00
N ASN A 38 -11.94 11.62 -11.25
CA ASN A 38 -12.33 11.79 -9.83
C ASN A 38 -11.83 10.63 -8.95
N SER A 39 -10.69 10.04 -9.31
CA SER A 39 -10.12 8.92 -8.56
C SER A 39 -9.72 9.31 -7.13
N LYS A 40 -9.82 8.33 -6.23
CA LYS A 40 -9.28 8.40 -4.87
C LYS A 40 -7.83 7.92 -4.91
N PHE A 41 -7.07 8.23 -3.86
CA PHE A 41 -5.67 7.81 -3.73
C PHE A 41 -5.41 7.26 -2.34
N ILE A 42 -4.64 6.18 -2.23
CA ILE A 42 -4.14 5.68 -0.95
C ILE A 42 -2.63 5.75 -0.97
N VAL A 43 -2.06 6.37 0.06
CA VAL A 43 -0.63 6.33 0.34
C VAL A 43 -0.42 5.52 1.60
N GLN A 44 0.31 4.41 1.47
CA GLN A 44 0.54 3.46 2.55
C GLN A 44 2.01 3.39 2.91
N GLY A 45 2.30 3.38 4.20
CA GLY A 45 3.65 3.24 4.76
C GLY A 45 3.74 2.02 5.66
N TYR A 46 4.82 1.26 5.51
CA TYR A 46 5.18 0.13 6.34
C TYR A 46 6.35 0.45 7.27
N ALA A 47 6.30 -0.06 8.50
CA ALA A 47 7.36 0.07 9.50
C ALA A 47 7.81 1.52 9.68
N TYR A 48 9.07 1.86 9.39
CA TYR A 48 9.58 3.23 9.57
C TYR A 48 8.94 4.26 8.64
N SER A 49 8.36 3.85 7.51
CA SER A 49 7.70 4.76 6.57
C SER A 49 6.34 5.26 7.07
N GLN A 50 5.79 4.69 8.14
CA GLN A 50 4.57 5.21 8.80
C GLN A 50 4.76 6.65 9.31
N LYS A 51 5.99 7.08 9.63
CA LYS A 51 6.27 8.47 10.03
C LYS A 51 5.85 9.47 8.95
N THR A 52 6.13 9.13 7.69
CA THR A 52 5.82 9.96 6.52
C THR A 52 4.31 10.04 6.34
N ILE A 53 3.60 8.91 6.47
CA ILE A 53 2.13 8.88 6.39
C ILE A 53 1.51 9.73 7.50
N ASN A 54 1.98 9.59 8.74
CA ASN A 54 1.50 10.40 9.87
C ASN A 54 1.72 11.89 9.65
N SER A 55 2.78 12.30 8.93
CA SER A 55 3.02 13.70 8.62
C SER A 55 1.92 14.33 7.75
N PHE A 56 1.21 13.54 6.94
CA PHE A 56 0.13 14.05 6.09
C PHE A 56 -1.10 14.54 6.87
N LYS A 57 -1.22 14.23 8.16
CA LYS A 57 -2.24 14.85 9.02
C LYS A 57 -2.08 16.37 9.14
N ASN A 58 -0.85 16.86 8.97
CA ASN A 58 -0.48 18.26 9.20
C ASN A 58 0.19 18.91 7.98
N ARG A 59 0.27 18.21 6.85
CA ARG A 59 0.93 18.68 5.62
C ARG A 59 -0.05 18.63 4.46
N LYS A 60 0.08 19.58 3.55
CA LYS A 60 -0.72 19.59 2.33
C LYS A 60 -0.16 18.60 1.33
N VAL A 61 -1.02 17.82 0.72
CA VAL A 61 -0.67 16.84 -0.32
C VAL A 61 -1.28 17.29 -1.63
N TYR A 62 -0.61 17.05 -2.74
CA TYR A 62 -0.98 17.54 -4.06
C TYR A 62 -0.73 16.50 -5.15
N LEU A 63 -1.47 16.67 -6.24
CA LEU A 63 -1.11 16.21 -7.56
C LEU A 63 -0.55 17.39 -8.36
N GLU A 64 0.67 17.27 -8.87
CA GLU A 64 1.32 18.25 -9.74
C GLU A 64 1.30 17.75 -11.19
N SER A 65 0.73 18.51 -12.10
CA SER A 65 0.75 18.19 -13.54
C SER A 65 2.12 18.50 -14.18
N GLU A 66 2.34 18.04 -15.41
CA GLU A 66 3.54 18.38 -16.18
C GLU A 66 3.71 19.87 -16.47
N SER A 67 2.62 20.66 -16.46
CA SER A 67 2.66 22.11 -16.60
C SER A 67 2.89 22.86 -15.27
N GLY A 68 2.96 22.14 -14.15
CA GLY A 68 3.14 22.71 -12.81
C GLY A 68 1.86 23.12 -12.10
N GLU A 69 0.69 22.87 -12.68
CA GLU A 69 -0.59 23.05 -11.98
C GLU A 69 -0.69 22.07 -10.80
N LEU A 70 -1.10 22.59 -9.63
CA LEU A 70 -1.30 21.83 -8.41
C LEU A 70 -2.78 21.63 -8.12
N ILE A 71 -3.17 20.38 -7.85
CA ILE A 71 -4.50 20.02 -7.34
C ILE A 71 -4.30 19.48 -5.93
N GLU A 72 -4.88 20.14 -4.93
CA GLU A 72 -4.79 19.72 -3.54
C GLU A 72 -5.56 18.40 -3.32
N LEU A 73 -4.97 17.53 -2.51
CA LEU A 73 -5.52 16.25 -2.11
C LEU A 73 -5.99 16.36 -0.66
N ASN A 74 -7.30 16.32 -0.45
CA ASN A 74 -7.90 16.32 0.88
C ASN A 74 -7.75 14.95 1.53
N LEU A 75 -7.11 14.89 2.71
CA LEU A 75 -7.12 13.70 3.56
C LEU A 75 -8.55 13.45 4.05
N LYS A 76 -9.15 12.33 3.67
CA LYS A 76 -10.51 11.96 4.08
C LYS A 76 -10.53 10.90 5.15
N GLU A 77 -9.67 9.90 5.03
CA GLU A 77 -9.60 8.79 5.98
C GLU A 77 -8.14 8.49 6.30
N PHE A 78 -7.91 8.01 7.52
CA PHE A 78 -6.59 7.66 8.00
C PHE A 78 -6.70 6.43 8.90
N TYR A 79 -5.98 5.36 8.55
CA TYR A 79 -6.05 4.10 9.27
C TYR A 79 -4.67 3.60 9.64
N THR A 80 -4.48 3.25 10.91
CA THR A 80 -3.34 2.46 11.37
C THR A 80 -3.83 1.02 11.49
N GLY A 81 -3.34 0.17 10.60
CA GLY A 81 -3.65 -1.25 10.60
C GLY A 81 -2.67 -2.04 11.46
N GLN A 82 -2.85 -3.36 11.44
CA GLN A 82 -1.91 -4.30 12.04
C GLN A 82 -0.60 -4.35 11.23
N MET A 83 0.40 -5.10 11.73
CA MET A 83 1.69 -5.31 11.05
C MET A 83 2.42 -4.01 10.67
N GLN A 84 2.34 -2.96 11.49
CA GLN A 84 3.03 -1.69 11.25
C GLN A 84 2.69 -1.04 9.89
N LEU A 85 1.43 -1.14 9.46
CA LEU A 85 0.93 -0.51 8.25
C LEU A 85 0.05 0.69 8.60
N THR A 86 0.23 1.80 7.89
CA THR A 86 -0.63 2.98 8.01
C THR A 86 -1.02 3.48 6.63
N GLN A 87 -2.30 3.78 6.43
CA GLN A 87 -2.88 4.31 5.20
C GLN A 87 -3.41 5.73 5.40
N ALA A 88 -3.13 6.60 4.44
CA ALA A 88 -3.79 7.89 4.27
C ALA A 88 -4.56 7.89 2.94
N ILE A 89 -5.85 8.19 3.01
CA ILE A 89 -6.78 8.14 1.88
C ILE A 89 -7.17 9.55 1.49
N PHE A 90 -6.95 9.87 0.22
CA PHE A 90 -7.09 11.21 -0.33
C PHE A 90 -8.10 11.30 -1.46
N TYR A 91 -8.70 12.48 -1.57
CA TYR A 91 -9.60 12.86 -2.65
C TYR A 91 -9.14 14.20 -3.23
N PRO A 92 -9.13 14.36 -4.56
CA PRO A 92 -8.79 15.65 -5.16
C PRO A 92 -9.84 16.70 -4.80
N THR A 93 -9.42 17.94 -4.57
CA THR A 93 -10.30 19.08 -4.27
C THR A 93 -11.13 19.52 -5.48
N SER A 94 -10.71 19.14 -6.69
CA SER A 94 -11.36 19.46 -7.95
C SER A 94 -11.21 18.30 -8.92
N GLU A 95 -12.10 18.21 -9.91
CA GLU A 95 -11.98 17.23 -11.00
C GLU A 95 -10.62 17.39 -11.70
N LEU A 96 -9.97 16.27 -12.00
CA LEU A 96 -8.70 16.24 -12.71
C LEU A 96 -8.91 16.53 -14.19
N LYS A 97 -7.92 17.12 -14.86
CA LYS A 97 -7.99 17.35 -16.30
C LYS A 97 -7.82 16.02 -17.04
N PRO A 98 -8.54 15.79 -18.15
CA PRO A 98 -8.38 14.58 -18.96
C PRO A 98 -6.98 14.52 -19.59
N ASN A 99 -6.51 13.30 -19.89
CA ASN A 99 -5.24 13.04 -20.58
C ASN A 99 -4.00 13.70 -19.96
N THR A 100 -4.03 13.95 -18.65
CA THR A 100 -3.01 14.70 -17.94
C THR A 100 -2.24 13.77 -17.00
N LYS A 101 -0.92 13.85 -17.05
CA LYS A 101 -0.03 13.14 -16.14
C LYS A 101 0.19 13.98 -14.89
N TYR A 102 -0.04 13.36 -13.74
CA TYR A 102 0.09 13.96 -12.42
C TYR A 102 1.10 13.20 -11.57
N PHE A 103 1.90 13.94 -10.81
CA PHE A 103 2.88 13.42 -9.86
C PHE A 103 2.46 13.74 -8.42
N LEU A 104 2.65 12.79 -7.52
CA LEU A 104 2.37 13.00 -6.11
C LEU A 104 3.43 13.92 -5.46
N LYS A 105 2.97 14.93 -4.74
CA LYS A 105 3.80 15.90 -4.02
C LYS A 105 3.16 16.26 -2.69
N TYR A 106 3.94 16.79 -1.75
CA TYR A 106 3.41 17.37 -0.52
C TYR A 106 4.32 18.47 0.01
N SER A 107 3.78 19.32 0.88
CA SER A 107 4.48 20.47 1.45
C SER A 107 5.65 20.03 2.34
N ASP A 108 6.73 20.81 2.31
CA ASP A 108 7.92 20.63 3.17
C ASP A 108 8.55 19.22 3.06
N GLN A 109 8.46 18.62 1.87
CA GLN A 109 9.08 17.33 1.57
C GLN A 109 10.60 17.42 1.73
N THR A 110 11.15 16.57 2.59
CA THR A 110 12.60 16.41 2.73
C THR A 110 13.17 15.55 1.60
N GLU A 111 14.47 15.68 1.34
CA GLU A 111 15.16 14.86 0.34
C GLU A 111 15.02 13.35 0.63
N ASN A 112 15.14 12.95 1.91
CA ASN A 112 15.02 11.54 2.28
C ASN A 112 13.63 10.99 2.00
N GLU A 113 12.58 11.70 2.39
CA GLU A 113 11.23 11.27 2.08
C GLU A 113 10.99 11.29 0.55
N GLY A 114 11.59 12.22 -0.19
CA GLY A 114 11.59 12.22 -1.66
C GLY A 114 12.17 10.94 -2.28
N ARG A 115 13.12 10.28 -1.62
CA ARG A 115 13.64 8.97 -2.04
C ARG A 115 12.67 7.84 -1.72
N GLU A 116 12.00 7.91 -0.58
CA GLU A 116 10.99 6.93 -0.16
C GLU A 116 9.72 7.00 -1.03
N MET A 117 9.39 8.19 -1.55
CA MET A 117 8.23 8.49 -2.39
C MET A 117 8.41 8.10 -3.87
N LYS A 118 9.02 6.93 -4.09
CA LYS A 118 9.25 6.35 -5.41
C LYS A 118 8.72 4.93 -5.44
N GLN A 119 8.04 4.56 -6.53
CA GLN A 119 7.57 3.21 -6.77
C GLN A 119 8.57 2.44 -7.62
N TYR A 120 8.75 1.15 -7.34
CA TYR A 120 9.58 0.28 -8.16
C TYR A 120 8.82 -0.15 -9.42
N ASN A 121 9.30 0.25 -10.59
CA ASN A 121 8.80 -0.23 -11.86
C ASN A 121 9.50 -1.56 -12.19
N ARG A 122 8.74 -2.66 -12.14
CA ARG A 122 9.28 -4.02 -12.37
C ARG A 122 9.78 -4.24 -13.80
N GLU A 123 9.10 -3.66 -14.78
CA GLU A 123 9.45 -3.80 -16.20
C GLU A 123 10.79 -3.14 -16.50
N LYS A 124 10.94 -1.89 -16.04
CA LYS A 124 12.16 -1.08 -16.23
C LYS A 124 13.25 -1.37 -15.20
N LYS A 125 12.93 -2.12 -14.14
CA LYS A 125 13.79 -2.42 -12.98
C LYS A 125 14.36 -1.17 -12.30
N VAL A 126 13.63 -0.06 -12.30
CA VAL A 126 14.06 1.22 -11.70
C VAL A 126 13.00 1.79 -10.77
N ARG A 127 13.43 2.61 -9.80
CA ARG A 127 12.53 3.39 -8.95
C ARG A 127 12.18 4.71 -9.64
N GLU A 128 10.90 4.91 -9.92
CA GLU A 128 10.38 6.12 -10.56
C GLU A 128 9.51 6.94 -9.61
N LYS A 129 9.35 8.23 -9.91
CA LYS A 129 8.41 9.09 -9.19
C LYS A 129 7.01 8.49 -9.33
N VAL A 130 6.22 8.56 -8.26
CA VAL A 130 4.82 8.13 -8.30
C VAL A 130 4.05 9.07 -9.20
N TYR A 131 3.36 8.50 -10.18
CA TYR A 131 2.50 9.23 -11.09
C TYR A 131 1.29 8.41 -11.49
N TRP A 132 0.25 9.14 -11.90
CA TRP A 132 -0.94 8.63 -12.57
C TRP A 132 -1.23 9.49 -13.80
N LYS A 133 -1.89 8.91 -14.79
CA LYS A 133 -2.36 9.59 -15.99
C LYS A 133 -3.87 9.45 -16.05
N THR A 134 -4.57 10.57 -16.16
CA THR A 134 -6.02 10.55 -16.36
C THR A 134 -6.36 10.11 -17.77
N THR A 135 -7.49 9.42 -17.91
CA THR A 135 -8.10 9.10 -19.20
C THR A 135 -9.19 10.12 -19.55
N ASP A 136 -9.74 10.02 -20.75
CA ASP A 136 -10.88 10.80 -21.25
C ASP A 136 -12.20 10.33 -20.62
N LYS A 137 -12.19 9.16 -19.98
CA LYS A 137 -13.39 8.51 -19.46
C LYS A 137 -13.87 9.24 -18.21
N LYS A 138 -15.04 9.85 -18.32
CA LYS A 138 -15.83 10.33 -17.18
C LYS A 138 -16.60 9.23 -16.46
N GLU A 139 -16.67 8.04 -17.05
CA GLU A 139 -17.54 6.98 -16.55
C GLU A 139 -17.05 6.42 -15.21
N LEU A 140 -17.95 6.49 -14.23
CA LEU A 140 -17.92 5.65 -13.06
C LEU A 140 -18.26 4.24 -13.52
N GLU A 141 -17.27 3.34 -13.57
CA GLU A 141 -17.60 1.92 -13.52
C GLU A 141 -18.43 1.70 -12.25
N THR A 142 -19.72 1.43 -12.43
CA THR A 142 -20.61 1.15 -11.33
C THR A 142 -20.16 -0.17 -10.72
N LEU A 143 -19.83 -0.14 -9.43
CA LEU A 143 -19.54 -1.36 -8.67
C LEU A 143 -20.64 -2.38 -8.91
N ASN A 144 -20.25 -3.61 -9.23
CA ASN A 144 -21.20 -4.69 -9.47
C ASN A 144 -22.06 -4.88 -8.21
N SER A 145 -23.37 -4.73 -8.36
CA SER A 145 -24.32 -4.89 -7.26
C SER A 145 -24.36 -6.32 -6.72
N ASN A 146 -23.87 -7.30 -7.48
CA ASN A 146 -23.83 -8.71 -7.11
C ASN A 146 -22.50 -9.10 -6.44
N LEU A 147 -21.96 -8.23 -5.58
CA LEU A 147 -20.81 -8.55 -4.75
C LEU A 147 -21.14 -9.77 -3.88
N ASN A 148 -20.36 -10.84 -4.05
CA ASN A 148 -20.41 -12.01 -3.19
C ASN A 148 -19.02 -12.25 -2.59
N ILE A 149 -18.97 -12.48 -1.27
CA ILE A 149 -17.76 -12.73 -0.52
C ILE A 149 -17.94 -14.07 0.20
N GLU A 150 -17.09 -15.04 -0.12
CA GLU A 150 -17.11 -16.38 0.46
C GLU A 150 -15.81 -16.62 1.23
N PHE A 151 -15.91 -17.05 2.49
CA PHE A 151 -14.73 -17.51 3.23
C PHE A 151 -14.17 -18.77 2.55
N GLU A 152 -12.87 -18.77 2.27
CA GLU A 152 -12.21 -19.92 1.65
C GLU A 152 -11.47 -20.76 2.70
N LYS A 153 -10.49 -20.15 3.38
CA LYS A 153 -9.61 -20.87 4.31
C LYS A 153 -8.89 -19.91 5.25
N THR A 154 -8.33 -20.47 6.32
CA THR A 154 -7.28 -19.83 7.10
C THR A 154 -5.91 -20.36 6.66
N GLU A 155 -4.91 -19.49 6.61
CA GLU A 155 -3.56 -19.86 6.21
C GLU A 155 -2.52 -19.22 7.13
N VAL A 156 -1.53 -20.00 7.56
CA VAL A 156 -0.37 -19.52 8.31
C VAL A 156 0.87 -19.75 7.46
N ILE A 157 1.59 -18.68 7.16
CA ILE A 157 2.83 -18.71 6.39
C ILE A 157 3.99 -18.27 7.29
N HIS A 158 4.99 -19.13 7.46
CA HIS A 158 6.18 -18.81 8.24
C HIS A 158 7.25 -18.16 7.36
N TYR A 159 7.32 -16.83 7.37
CA TYR A 159 8.42 -16.11 6.71
C TYR A 159 9.64 -15.98 7.61
N GLY A 160 10.80 -15.69 7.02
CA GLY A 160 12.02 -15.41 7.78
C GLY A 160 11.91 -14.18 8.69
N CYS A 161 10.98 -13.26 8.39
CA CYS A 161 10.72 -12.03 9.14
C CYS A 161 9.53 -12.14 10.11
N GLY A 162 9.06 -13.36 10.38
CA GLY A 162 7.91 -13.62 11.23
C GLY A 162 6.76 -14.28 10.46
N PRO A 163 5.85 -14.97 11.17
CA PRO A 163 4.71 -15.59 10.54
C PRO A 163 3.66 -14.55 10.11
N SER A 164 2.89 -14.88 9.09
CA SER A 164 1.63 -14.23 8.76
C SER A 164 0.50 -15.23 8.97
N ALA A 165 -0.59 -14.80 9.60
CA ALA A 165 -1.81 -15.58 9.77
C ALA A 165 -2.97 -14.83 9.11
N ASN A 166 -3.62 -15.47 8.14
CA ASN A 166 -4.58 -14.83 7.26
C ASN A 166 -5.91 -15.61 7.24
N ALA A 167 -7.01 -14.88 7.16
CA ALA A 167 -8.28 -15.40 6.69
C ALA A 167 -8.44 -15.00 5.22
N ILE A 168 -8.60 -15.99 4.34
CA ILE A 168 -8.69 -15.80 2.89
C ILE A 168 -10.15 -15.84 2.49
N PHE A 169 -10.57 -14.84 1.74
CA PHE A 169 -11.92 -14.70 1.21
C PHE A 169 -11.86 -14.65 -0.32
N ASN A 170 -12.73 -15.40 -0.96
CA ASN A 170 -12.98 -15.28 -2.39
C ASN A 170 -14.02 -14.20 -2.63
N VAL A 171 -13.63 -13.18 -3.39
CA VAL A 171 -14.52 -12.11 -3.80
C VAL A 171 -14.94 -12.36 -5.25
N LYS A 172 -16.25 -12.46 -5.48
CA LYS A 172 -16.83 -12.57 -6.82
C LYS A 172 -17.36 -11.20 -7.19
N ASN A 173 -16.49 -10.39 -7.81
CA ASN A 173 -16.83 -9.06 -8.30
C ASN A 173 -16.16 -8.85 -9.66
N LYS A 174 -16.95 -8.81 -10.74
CA LYS A 174 -16.39 -8.56 -12.09
C LYS A 174 -16.24 -7.05 -12.29
N SER A 175 -15.00 -6.59 -12.42
CA SER A 175 -14.64 -5.21 -12.75
C SER A 175 -13.38 -5.18 -13.61
N GLU A 176 -13.30 -4.25 -14.55
CA GLU A 176 -12.07 -3.96 -15.30
C GLU A 176 -11.16 -2.98 -14.54
N SER A 177 -11.74 -2.19 -13.63
CA SER A 177 -11.02 -1.30 -12.72
C SER A 177 -10.58 -1.97 -11.41
N GLU A 178 -9.51 -1.45 -10.82
CA GLU A 178 -9.06 -1.78 -9.46
C GLU A 178 -10.15 -1.46 -8.42
N ILE A 179 -10.50 -2.45 -7.59
CA ILE A 179 -11.50 -2.31 -6.52
C ILE A 179 -10.81 -2.29 -5.16
N TRP A 180 -11.26 -1.36 -4.31
CA TRP A 180 -10.86 -1.32 -2.90
C TRP A 180 -12.01 -1.70 -1.98
N TYR A 181 -11.75 -2.63 -1.08
CA TYR A 181 -12.67 -3.04 -0.03
C TYR A 181 -12.25 -2.40 1.28
N LYS A 182 -13.15 -1.61 1.88
CA LYS A 182 -13.00 -1.15 3.26
C LYS A 182 -13.41 -2.28 4.19
N THR A 183 -12.47 -2.83 4.92
CA THR A 183 -12.69 -3.96 5.82
C THR A 183 -12.59 -3.54 7.27
N GLU A 184 -13.36 -4.19 8.14
CA GLU A 184 -13.26 -4.09 9.59
C GLU A 184 -12.94 -5.48 10.13
N VAL A 185 -11.87 -5.59 10.92
CA VAL A 185 -11.51 -6.80 11.66
C VAL A 185 -11.74 -6.54 13.14
N VAL A 186 -12.49 -7.44 13.78
CA VAL A 186 -12.81 -7.37 15.21
C VAL A 186 -12.13 -8.53 15.93
N ASP A 187 -11.32 -8.21 16.93
CA ASP A 187 -10.78 -9.19 17.86
C ASP A 187 -11.84 -9.51 18.92
N LEU A 188 -12.41 -10.72 18.88
CA LEU A 188 -13.48 -11.14 19.79
C LEU A 188 -13.04 -11.30 21.26
N SER A 189 -11.73 -11.36 21.52
CA SER A 189 -11.21 -11.47 22.89
C SER A 189 -11.03 -10.11 23.56
N THR A 190 -10.77 -9.06 22.77
CA THR A 190 -10.50 -7.71 23.28
C THR A 190 -11.52 -6.67 22.84
N ASP A 191 -12.47 -7.04 21.98
CA ASP A 191 -13.39 -6.16 21.25
C ASP A 191 -12.70 -5.04 20.43
N ASN A 192 -11.38 -5.14 20.24
CA ASN A 192 -10.63 -4.17 19.47
C ASN A 192 -10.96 -4.30 17.99
N LYS A 193 -11.14 -3.14 17.35
CA LYS A 193 -11.47 -3.04 15.92
C LYS A 193 -10.34 -2.40 15.15
N ASN A 194 -10.02 -2.96 14.00
CA ASN A 194 -9.10 -2.36 13.03
C ASN A 194 -9.82 -2.23 11.68
N VAL A 195 -9.80 -1.02 11.13
CA VAL A 195 -10.36 -0.73 9.81
C VAL A 195 -9.21 -0.52 8.84
N PHE A 196 -9.31 -1.08 7.64
CA PHE A 196 -8.26 -0.95 6.62
C PHE A 196 -8.84 -1.10 5.22
N TYR A 197 -8.22 -0.47 4.21
CA TYR A 197 -8.55 -0.76 2.82
C TYR A 197 -7.65 -1.88 2.29
N ILE A 198 -8.25 -2.89 1.67
CA ILE A 198 -7.56 -3.94 0.91
C ILE A 198 -7.95 -3.85 -0.56
N LYS A 199 -7.09 -4.33 -1.44
CA LYS A 199 -7.35 -4.38 -2.89
C LYS A 199 -7.56 -5.82 -3.35
N GLU A 200 -8.26 -5.98 -4.48
CA GLU A 200 -8.26 -7.20 -5.28
C GLU A 200 -6.99 -7.32 -6.14
#